data_AF-A0A9D6TKM0-F1
#
_entry.id   AF-A0A9D6TKM0-F1
#
_cell.length_a   1.000
_cell.length_b   1.000
_cell.length_c   1.000
_cell.angle_alpha   90.00
_cell.angle_beta   90.00
_cell.angle_gamma   90.00
#
_symmetry.space_group_name_H-M   'P 1'
#
loop_
_entity.id
_entity.type
_entity.pdbx_description
1 polymer ?
#
loop_
_entity_poly.entity_id
_entity_poly.type
_entity_poly.pdbx_seq_one_letter_code
_entity_poly.pdbx_strand_id
1 'polypeptide(L)'
;MQLAHQRRIFQHGVGFQGSHEARAGQALGHGFCGLETKFLAPVPARLLASASSRSARCEPMPSNSSASASAVAASYDEVPYPSSSFPQTHPSRLAAMARLLGVPAPAPSTARVLELGCSDGGNLIPMAARSPGATFLGIDASNAQIAAGRSVVSALELSNIELRQQDILDFAPAEGRFDYIIAHGVYSWVPAPVREKILAIAAANLAPNGIAYVSYNAMPGSGIRLMLRDLAFFHARKITDPNGKARRARELLTTLAGPMAEDNLPHIVLFRQEFGYVERSPELYFRHDLMEEENHAFYFHEFVAAATRHQLQYVSEPSLWEILPTHLGAKARAALGKCEHWLDLEQQMDFLRFRSFRQTLLCHAAIPVRRQITAKAIKEFAFEAHFRGPAEGVDLTPGVPVKFTVDEASHFSTPQPFIKAAMQALSETPGQSIGYAALVEEASRRLPQSARAPGDKGRDEIALMNDLMQAVAAGMIEIHFAPLGPAPMVSDKPRASPLTRYQATNSDRVTNWVHAAIAMDPVPRHVIAACDGNRTIDDIFEVLLTAIADGRLSIADGAQSITDRKQLTDVLRPQISRIIADCTRLGLMG
;
A
#
# COMPACT_ATOMS: atom_id res chain seq x y z
N MET A 1 3.51 -6.23 3.08
CA MET A 1 4.92 -6.46 3.51
C MET A 1 5.94 -6.23 2.39
N GLN A 2 5.66 -6.60 1.13
CA GLN A 2 6.61 -6.41 0.00
C GLN A 2 6.95 -4.95 -0.37
N LEU A 3 6.00 -4.00 -0.30
CA LEU A 3 6.23 -2.57 -0.66
C LEU A 3 7.12 -1.81 0.34
N ALA A 4 6.93 -2.01 1.64
CA ALA A 4 7.81 -1.46 2.67
C ALA A 4 9.26 -1.97 2.53
N HIS A 5 9.43 -3.09 1.82
CA HIS A 5 10.72 -3.73 1.59
C HIS A 5 11.38 -3.28 0.27
N GLN A 6 10.63 -3.06 -0.82
CA GLN A 6 11.17 -2.47 -2.06
C GLN A 6 11.77 -1.07 -1.84
N ARG A 7 11.21 -0.27 -0.91
CA ARG A 7 11.82 0.99 -0.46
C ARG A 7 13.27 0.80 0.05
N ARG A 8 13.55 -0.30 0.77
CA ARG A 8 14.90 -0.59 1.33
C ARG A 8 15.93 -1.02 0.29
N ILE A 9 15.51 -1.68 -0.80
CA ILE A 9 16.43 -2.25 -1.81
C ILE A 9 17.16 -1.14 -2.59
N PHE A 10 16.46 -0.06 -2.95
CA PHE A 10 17.06 1.05 -3.69
C PHE A 10 17.75 2.09 -2.81
N GLN A 11 17.48 2.08 -1.50
CA GLN A 11 18.16 2.96 -0.53
C GLN A 11 19.51 2.40 -0.07
N HIS A 12 19.70 1.08 -0.08
CA HIS A 12 21.00 0.45 0.19
C HIS A 12 21.69 0.08 -1.12
N GLY A 13 22.40 1.05 -1.71
CA GLY A 13 23.41 0.76 -2.71
C GLY A 13 24.41 -0.26 -2.16
N VAL A 14 24.60 -1.35 -2.91
CA VAL A 14 25.59 -2.40 -2.62
C VAL A 14 26.97 -1.74 -2.50
N GLY A 15 27.44 -1.58 -1.26
CA GLY A 15 28.79 -1.12 -0.96
C GLY A 15 29.79 -2.20 -1.36
N PHE A 16 30.30 -2.14 -2.59
CA PHE A 16 31.55 -2.80 -2.91
C PHE A 16 32.66 -2.04 -2.19
N GLN A 17 33.20 -2.62 -1.12
CA GLN A 17 34.47 -2.18 -0.52
C GLN A 17 35.60 -2.46 -1.51
N GLY A 18 35.82 -1.52 -2.43
CA GLY A 18 37.07 -1.34 -3.15
C GLY A 18 37.76 -0.13 -2.56
N SER A 19 38.87 -0.35 -1.86
CA SER A 19 39.74 0.67 -1.28
C SER A 19 40.19 1.67 -2.35
N HIS A 20 39.63 2.88 -2.33
CA HIS A 20 40.29 4.10 -2.76
C HIS A 20 39.62 5.30 -2.10
N GLU A 21 40.41 6.05 -1.33
CA GLU A 21 40.04 7.31 -0.70
C GLU A 21 39.50 8.32 -1.73
N ALA A 22 38.25 8.78 -1.59
CA ALA A 22 37.78 10.01 -2.20
C ALA A 22 36.52 10.57 -1.50
N ARG A 23 36.75 11.58 -0.64
CA ARG A 23 35.87 12.70 -0.25
C ARG A 23 34.35 12.48 -0.33
N ALA A 24 33.76 12.12 0.81
CA ALA A 24 32.36 12.38 1.13
C ALA A 24 32.18 13.86 1.53
N GLY A 25 31.18 14.53 0.94
CA GLY A 25 30.78 15.89 1.30
C GLY A 25 30.34 16.71 0.09
N GLN A 26 29.10 16.50 -0.38
CA GLN A 26 28.40 17.54 -1.14
C GLN A 26 27.01 17.75 -0.55
N ALA A 27 26.89 18.90 0.09
CA ALA A 27 25.65 19.50 0.53
C ALA A 27 24.75 19.78 -0.68
N LEU A 28 23.50 19.31 -0.62
CA LEU A 28 22.42 19.82 -1.46
C LEU A 28 21.98 21.17 -0.90
N GLY A 29 22.77 22.19 -1.19
CA GLY A 29 22.41 23.58 -0.97
C GLY A 29 22.44 24.29 -2.31
N HIS A 30 21.27 24.54 -2.88
CA HIS A 30 20.90 25.69 -3.71
C HIS A 30 19.43 25.48 -4.12
N GLY A 31 18.61 26.52 -4.01
CA GLY A 31 17.18 26.44 -4.30
C GLY A 31 16.90 25.78 -5.64
N PHE A 32 15.94 24.84 -5.65
CA PHE A 32 15.49 24.14 -6.85
C PHE A 32 14.78 25.11 -7.80
N CYS A 33 15.56 25.86 -8.57
CA CYS A 33 15.09 26.68 -9.68
C CYS A 33 15.77 26.17 -10.96
N GLY A 34 14.97 25.69 -11.91
CA GLY A 34 15.45 25.31 -13.24
C GLY A 34 15.04 23.92 -13.70
N LEU A 35 13.73 23.65 -13.81
CA LEU A 35 13.19 22.58 -14.65
C LEU A 35 11.94 23.11 -15.33
N GLU A 36 12.11 23.82 -16.45
CA GLU A 36 11.03 23.96 -17.43
C GLU A 36 10.79 22.58 -18.05
N THR A 37 9.67 21.97 -17.70
CA THR A 37 9.19 20.71 -18.28
C THR A 37 8.61 20.98 -19.68
N LYS A 38 9.46 20.91 -20.71
CA LYS A 38 9.01 20.66 -22.08
C LYS A 38 9.23 19.18 -22.40
N PHE A 39 8.16 18.39 -22.38
CA PHE A 39 8.14 17.10 -23.06
C PHE A 39 6.83 16.94 -23.82
N LEU A 40 6.97 16.54 -25.09
CA LEU A 40 6.00 15.97 -26.04
C LEU A 40 4.96 16.91 -26.67
N ALA A 41 5.17 17.15 -27.98
CA ALA A 41 4.16 17.60 -28.95
C ALA A 41 3.28 16.40 -29.40
N PRO A 42 2.04 16.62 -29.86
CA PRO A 42 1.13 15.53 -30.23
C PRO A 42 1.43 14.99 -31.63
N VAL A 43 1.38 13.66 -31.82
CA VAL A 43 1.48 12.99 -33.13
C VAL A 43 0.43 11.87 -33.24
N PRO A 44 -0.21 11.63 -34.40
CA PRO A 44 -1.42 10.83 -34.53
C PRO A 44 -1.15 9.32 -34.64
N ALA A 45 -2.18 8.53 -34.29
CA ALA A 45 -2.17 7.07 -34.29
C ALA A 45 -2.30 6.43 -35.69
N ARG A 46 -1.49 5.37 -35.94
CA ARG A 46 -1.62 4.21 -36.88
C ARG A 46 -0.21 3.57 -36.94
N LEU A 47 0.06 2.26 -37.01
CA LEU A 47 -0.71 1.03 -37.29
C LEU A 47 0.14 -0.14 -36.74
N LEU A 48 -0.49 -1.14 -36.10
CA LEU A 48 0.14 -2.41 -35.71
C LEU A 48 0.12 -3.39 -36.90
N ALA A 49 1.27 -3.93 -37.31
CA ALA A 49 1.35 -5.24 -37.96
C ALA A 49 2.79 -5.80 -38.03
N SER A 50 2.89 -7.06 -37.59
CA SER A 50 3.85 -8.10 -37.94
C SER A 50 5.35 -7.90 -37.69
N ALA A 51 5.88 -8.67 -36.74
CA ALA A 51 7.11 -9.41 -36.94
C ALA A 51 7.09 -10.70 -36.10
N SER A 52 6.93 -11.83 -36.77
CA SER A 52 7.19 -13.15 -36.21
C SER A 52 8.70 -13.42 -36.25
N SER A 53 9.28 -13.87 -35.15
CA SER A 53 10.51 -14.67 -35.22
C SER A 53 10.53 -15.72 -34.10
N ARG A 54 10.78 -16.95 -34.53
CA ARG A 54 10.81 -18.16 -33.71
C ARG A 54 12.09 -18.16 -32.88
N SER A 55 11.98 -18.25 -31.55
CA SER A 55 13.06 -18.72 -30.69
C SER A 55 12.73 -20.13 -30.20
N ALA A 56 13.67 -21.05 -30.39
CA ALA A 56 13.58 -22.41 -29.89
C ALA A 56 13.60 -22.38 -28.35
N ARG A 57 12.50 -22.77 -27.71
CA ARG A 57 12.40 -22.96 -26.26
C ARG A 57 12.73 -24.42 -25.93
N CYS A 58 13.47 -24.65 -24.84
CA CYS A 58 13.38 -25.91 -24.12
C CYS A 58 11.94 -26.09 -23.65
N GLU A 59 11.33 -27.23 -23.97
CA GLU A 59 9.96 -27.54 -23.59
C GLU A 59 9.85 -27.67 -22.05
N PRO A 60 8.82 -27.06 -21.42
CA PRO A 60 8.49 -27.36 -20.04
C PRO A 60 7.94 -28.79 -19.93
N MET A 61 8.26 -29.47 -18.82
CA MET A 61 7.70 -30.78 -18.48
C MET A 61 6.16 -30.75 -18.56
N PRO A 62 5.50 -31.79 -19.10
CA PRO A 62 4.05 -31.78 -19.28
C PRO A 62 3.34 -31.69 -17.93
N SER A 63 2.64 -30.58 -17.70
CA SER A 63 1.70 -30.40 -16.61
C SER A 63 0.40 -31.11 -16.96
N ASN A 64 0.17 -32.31 -16.42
CA ASN A 64 -1.18 -32.84 -16.30
C ASN A 64 -1.90 -32.09 -15.16
N SER A 65 -2.53 -30.95 -15.44
CA SER A 65 -3.44 -30.31 -14.46
C SER A 65 -4.77 -29.95 -15.10
N SER A 66 -5.77 -30.76 -14.77
CA SER A 66 -7.19 -30.41 -14.88
C SER A 66 -7.73 -30.07 -13.48
N ALA A 67 -7.01 -29.23 -12.73
CA ALA A 67 -7.51 -28.78 -11.43
C ALA A 67 -8.67 -27.80 -11.65
N SER A 68 -9.87 -28.18 -11.19
CA SER A 68 -11.08 -27.38 -11.24
C SER A 68 -11.02 -26.24 -10.23
N ALA A 69 -11.78 -25.16 -10.47
CA ALA A 69 -11.95 -24.05 -9.51
C ALA A 69 -12.39 -24.53 -8.11
N SER A 70 -13.06 -25.70 -8.02
CA SER A 70 -13.41 -26.35 -6.74
C SER A 70 -12.21 -26.79 -5.91
N ALA A 71 -11.05 -27.11 -6.52
CA ALA A 71 -9.85 -27.50 -5.80
C ALA A 71 -9.16 -26.29 -5.14
N VAL A 72 -9.20 -25.12 -5.80
CA VAL A 72 -8.73 -23.85 -5.24
C VAL A 72 -9.60 -23.43 -4.06
N ALA A 73 -10.93 -23.51 -4.19
CA ALA A 73 -11.87 -23.19 -3.11
C ALA A 73 -11.67 -24.09 -1.87
N ALA A 74 -11.44 -25.39 -2.07
CA ALA A 74 -11.18 -26.34 -0.98
C ALA A 74 -9.88 -26.03 -0.22
N SER A 75 -8.81 -25.56 -0.89
CA SER A 75 -7.54 -25.16 -0.25
C SER A 75 -7.71 -24.02 0.76
N TYR A 76 -8.60 -23.07 0.45
CA TYR A 76 -8.90 -21.88 1.28
C TYR A 76 -9.90 -22.15 2.41
N ASP A 77 -10.84 -23.08 2.24
CA ASP A 77 -11.81 -23.46 3.29
C ASP A 77 -11.15 -24.29 4.42
N GLU A 78 -10.07 -25.04 4.14
CA GLU A 78 -9.36 -25.83 5.16
C GLU A 78 -8.49 -24.98 6.09
N VAL A 79 -7.91 -23.86 5.61
CA VAL A 79 -7.19 -22.92 6.48
C VAL A 79 -7.33 -21.46 6.02
N PRO A 80 -8.05 -20.59 6.78
CA PRO A 80 -8.31 -19.21 6.38
C PRO A 80 -7.04 -18.35 6.23
N TYR A 81 -6.92 -17.64 5.10
CA TYR A 81 -5.92 -16.58 4.91
C TYR A 81 -6.33 -15.32 5.70
N PRO A 82 -5.45 -14.77 6.56
CA PRO A 82 -5.79 -13.57 7.33
C PRO A 82 -5.92 -12.37 6.42
N SER A 83 -7.12 -11.82 6.34
CA SER A 83 -7.43 -10.64 5.56
C SER A 83 -6.89 -9.36 6.23
N SER A 84 -6.56 -8.36 5.42
CA SER A 84 -6.00 -7.10 5.87
C SER A 84 -6.53 -5.95 5.02
N SER A 85 -6.39 -4.73 5.52
CA SER A 85 -6.57 -3.51 4.73
C SER A 85 -5.29 -3.14 3.98
N PHE A 86 -5.45 -2.67 2.75
CA PHE A 86 -4.35 -2.31 1.85
C PHE A 86 -4.52 -0.88 1.33
N PRO A 87 -3.75 0.12 1.82
CA PRO A 87 -3.93 1.52 1.43
C PRO A 87 -3.95 1.75 -0.08
N GLN A 88 -3.12 1.04 -0.82
CA GLN A 88 -2.97 1.17 -2.26
C GLN A 88 -4.18 0.67 -3.07
N THR A 89 -5.12 -0.07 -2.48
CA THR A 89 -6.36 -0.50 -3.14
C THR A 89 -7.51 0.48 -2.86
N HIS A 90 -7.32 1.43 -1.94
CA HIS A 90 -8.39 2.32 -1.51
C HIS A 90 -8.82 3.26 -2.65
N PRO A 91 -10.13 3.34 -2.99
CA PRO A 91 -10.62 4.16 -4.10
C PRO A 91 -10.14 5.62 -4.08
N SER A 92 -9.91 6.21 -2.90
CA SER A 92 -9.33 7.56 -2.79
C SER A 92 -7.94 7.69 -3.45
N ARG A 93 -7.05 6.70 -3.29
CA ARG A 93 -5.76 6.68 -3.97
C ARG A 93 -5.91 6.40 -5.46
N LEU A 94 -6.76 5.43 -5.82
CA LEU A 94 -6.99 5.05 -7.22
C LEU A 94 -7.50 6.25 -8.02
N ALA A 95 -8.48 6.96 -7.48
CA ALA A 95 -9.06 8.14 -8.09
C ALA A 95 -8.07 9.31 -8.16
N ALA A 96 -7.26 9.52 -7.12
CA ALA A 96 -6.24 10.56 -7.12
C ALA A 96 -5.22 10.35 -8.25
N MET A 97 -4.67 9.15 -8.37
CA MET A 97 -3.73 8.80 -9.43
C MET A 97 -4.35 8.90 -10.83
N ALA A 98 -5.59 8.42 -11.00
CA ALA A 98 -6.31 8.54 -12.26
C ALA A 98 -6.52 10.02 -12.66
N ARG A 99 -6.98 10.87 -11.73
CA ARG A 99 -7.21 12.30 -11.99
C ARG A 99 -5.92 13.08 -12.22
N LEU A 100 -4.83 12.72 -11.55
CA LEU A 100 -3.50 13.28 -11.80
C LEU A 100 -3.08 13.10 -13.26
N LEU A 101 -3.50 11.99 -13.88
CA LEU A 101 -3.25 11.65 -15.28
C LEU A 101 -4.44 12.00 -16.19
N GLY A 102 -5.35 12.87 -15.74
CA GLY A 102 -6.44 13.40 -16.54
C GLY A 102 -7.63 12.45 -16.77
N VAL A 103 -7.67 11.29 -16.13
CA VAL A 103 -8.82 10.39 -16.16
C VAL A 103 -9.86 10.89 -15.14
N PRO A 104 -11.12 11.19 -15.54
CA PRO A 104 -12.13 11.76 -14.66
C PRO A 104 -12.78 10.70 -13.76
N ALA A 105 -11.98 10.04 -12.92
CA ALA A 105 -12.44 8.98 -12.03
C ALA A 105 -13.59 9.46 -11.11
N PRO A 106 -14.59 8.61 -10.82
CA PRO A 106 -15.70 8.90 -9.93
C PRO A 106 -15.27 9.37 -8.53
N ALA A 107 -16.18 9.95 -7.77
CA ALA A 107 -15.90 10.31 -6.38
C ALA A 107 -16.02 9.07 -5.48
N PRO A 108 -14.99 8.72 -4.67
CA PRO A 108 -15.05 7.58 -3.76
C PRO A 108 -16.21 7.58 -2.77
N SER A 109 -16.66 8.77 -2.34
CA SER A 109 -17.70 8.92 -1.30
C SER A 109 -19.08 8.43 -1.71
N THR A 110 -19.33 8.28 -3.01
CA THR A 110 -20.61 7.80 -3.57
C THR A 110 -20.40 6.64 -4.55
N ALA A 111 -19.22 6.03 -4.53
CA ALA A 111 -18.83 5.04 -5.52
C ALA A 111 -19.49 3.68 -5.27
N ARG A 112 -19.65 2.89 -6.33
CA ARG A 112 -19.93 1.46 -6.26
C ARG A 112 -18.65 0.67 -6.49
N VAL A 113 -18.23 -0.12 -5.51
CA VAL A 113 -16.93 -0.83 -5.50
C VAL A 113 -17.14 -2.33 -5.52
N LEU A 114 -16.42 -3.03 -6.40
CA LEU A 114 -16.35 -4.50 -6.47
C LEU A 114 -14.96 -4.97 -6.05
N GLU A 115 -14.87 -5.97 -5.19
CA GLU A 115 -13.64 -6.73 -4.96
C GLU A 115 -13.82 -8.19 -5.38
N LEU A 116 -12.94 -8.64 -6.29
CA LEU A 116 -12.85 -10.02 -6.76
C LEU A 116 -11.82 -10.76 -5.90
N GLY A 117 -12.25 -11.84 -5.24
CA GLY A 117 -11.42 -12.55 -4.24
C GLY A 117 -11.31 -11.74 -2.95
N CYS A 118 -12.44 -11.35 -2.36
CA CYS A 118 -12.48 -10.47 -1.20
C CYS A 118 -12.12 -11.16 0.12
N SER A 119 -11.96 -12.49 0.14
CA SER A 119 -11.84 -13.27 1.38
C SER A 119 -12.98 -12.92 2.35
N ASP A 120 -12.69 -12.67 3.62
CA ASP A 120 -13.65 -12.20 4.64
C ASP A 120 -14.08 -10.72 4.51
N GLY A 121 -13.63 -10.01 3.47
CA GLY A 121 -13.95 -8.60 3.26
C GLY A 121 -13.16 -7.62 4.13
N GLY A 122 -12.12 -8.03 4.84
CA GLY A 122 -11.26 -7.16 5.66
C GLY A 122 -10.66 -5.95 4.94
N ASN A 123 -10.60 -5.97 3.60
CA ASN A 123 -10.26 -4.81 2.79
C ASN A 123 -11.46 -3.87 2.53
N LEU A 124 -12.66 -4.40 2.28
CA LEU A 124 -13.87 -3.61 2.01
C LEU A 124 -14.59 -3.07 3.25
N ILE A 125 -14.64 -3.85 4.33
CA ILE A 125 -15.39 -3.51 5.56
C ILE A 125 -14.93 -2.14 6.12
N PRO A 126 -13.62 -1.83 6.23
CA PRO A 126 -13.19 -0.51 6.67
C PRO A 126 -13.59 0.62 5.73
N MET A 127 -13.65 0.37 4.42
CA MET A 127 -14.09 1.36 3.44
C MET A 127 -15.59 1.64 3.59
N ALA A 128 -16.39 0.59 3.72
CA ALA A 128 -17.83 0.65 3.93
C ALA A 128 -18.21 1.42 5.21
N ALA A 129 -17.55 1.10 6.32
CA ALA A 129 -17.77 1.76 7.60
C ALA A 129 -17.46 3.27 7.60
N ARG A 130 -16.61 3.73 6.67
CA ARG A 130 -16.17 5.13 6.57
C ARG A 130 -16.82 5.91 5.43
N SER A 131 -17.52 5.23 4.52
CA SER A 131 -18.10 5.82 3.32
C SER A 131 -19.57 5.42 3.20
N PRO A 132 -20.46 5.95 4.05
CA PRO A 132 -21.87 5.54 4.07
C PRO A 132 -22.63 5.85 2.77
N GLY A 133 -22.14 6.77 1.95
CA GLY A 133 -22.71 7.07 0.63
C GLY A 133 -22.25 6.13 -0.50
N ALA A 134 -21.23 5.31 -0.26
CA ALA A 134 -20.69 4.34 -1.22
C ALA A 134 -21.26 2.95 -0.96
N THR A 135 -21.25 2.09 -1.98
CA THR A 135 -21.74 0.70 -1.89
C THR A 135 -20.65 -0.28 -2.30
N PHE A 136 -20.60 -1.42 -1.62
CA PHE A 136 -19.49 -2.38 -1.75
C PHE A 136 -20.04 -3.79 -2.00
N LEU A 137 -19.47 -4.49 -2.98
CA LEU A 137 -19.69 -5.90 -3.22
C LEU A 137 -18.34 -6.63 -3.18
N GLY A 138 -18.21 -7.59 -2.27
CA GLY A 138 -17.09 -8.53 -2.26
C GLY A 138 -17.58 -9.91 -2.70
N ILE A 139 -16.86 -10.55 -3.61
CA ILE A 139 -17.07 -11.95 -3.94
C ILE A 139 -15.85 -12.80 -3.63
N ASP A 140 -16.07 -14.00 -3.12
CA ASP A 140 -15.01 -14.99 -2.90
C ASP A 140 -15.57 -16.42 -3.07
N ALA A 141 -14.71 -17.36 -3.44
CA ALA A 141 -15.11 -18.76 -3.59
C ALA A 141 -15.31 -19.46 -2.24
N SER A 142 -14.59 -19.03 -1.19
CA SER A 142 -14.62 -19.64 0.15
C SER A 142 -15.89 -19.25 0.92
N ASN A 143 -16.68 -20.26 1.30
CA ASN A 143 -17.86 -20.03 2.14
C ASN A 143 -17.48 -19.65 3.57
N ALA A 144 -16.40 -20.23 4.11
CA ALA A 144 -15.94 -19.96 5.47
C ALA A 144 -15.53 -18.49 5.63
N GLN A 145 -14.76 -17.95 4.68
CA GLN A 145 -14.34 -16.55 4.68
C GLN A 145 -15.54 -15.60 4.57
N ILE A 146 -16.45 -15.86 3.63
CA ILE A 146 -17.66 -15.03 3.46
C ILE A 146 -18.55 -15.06 4.70
N ALA A 147 -18.69 -16.21 5.36
CA ALA A 147 -19.46 -16.31 6.61
C ALA A 147 -18.80 -15.51 7.76
N ALA A 148 -17.48 -15.56 7.88
CA ALA A 148 -16.73 -14.76 8.86
C ALA A 148 -16.92 -13.25 8.59
N GLY A 149 -16.76 -12.82 7.34
CA GLY A 149 -16.98 -11.44 6.93
C GLY A 149 -18.39 -10.93 7.19
N ARG A 150 -19.42 -11.74 6.84
CA ARG A 150 -20.83 -11.41 7.12
C ARG A 150 -21.11 -11.24 8.62
N SER A 151 -20.43 -12.01 9.47
CA SER A 151 -20.54 -11.86 10.93
C SER A 151 -19.99 -10.51 11.40
N VAL A 152 -18.88 -10.05 10.83
CA VAL A 152 -18.31 -8.71 11.09
C VAL A 152 -19.25 -7.62 10.59
N VAL A 153 -19.76 -7.74 9.36
CA VAL A 153 -20.73 -6.79 8.76
C VAL A 153 -21.97 -6.65 9.64
N SER A 154 -22.50 -7.77 10.15
CA SER A 154 -23.65 -7.77 11.06
C SER A 154 -23.31 -7.14 12.41
N ALA A 155 -22.13 -7.43 12.99
CA ALA A 155 -21.72 -6.88 14.28
C ALA A 155 -21.47 -5.36 14.24
N LEU A 156 -21.11 -4.83 13.06
CA LEU A 156 -20.92 -3.41 12.81
C LEU A 156 -22.17 -2.71 12.24
N GLU A 157 -23.27 -3.45 12.04
CA GLU A 157 -24.54 -2.94 11.50
C GLU A 157 -24.38 -2.21 10.15
N LEU A 158 -23.48 -2.69 9.28
CA LEU A 158 -23.22 -2.06 7.99
C LEU A 158 -24.28 -2.47 6.95
N SER A 159 -24.95 -1.49 6.36
CA SER A 159 -26.00 -1.71 5.34
C SER A 159 -25.53 -1.49 3.90
N ASN A 160 -24.32 -0.98 3.70
CA ASN A 160 -23.79 -0.57 2.40
C ASN A 160 -22.73 -1.55 1.83
N ILE A 161 -22.63 -2.75 2.39
CA ILE A 161 -21.72 -3.80 1.92
C ILE A 161 -22.45 -5.13 1.80
N GLU A 162 -22.21 -5.83 0.70
CA GLU A 162 -22.61 -7.21 0.49
C GLU A 162 -21.35 -8.07 0.29
N LEU A 163 -21.25 -9.18 1.04
CA LEU A 163 -20.24 -10.22 0.81
C LEU A 163 -20.95 -11.47 0.32
N ARG A 164 -20.49 -12.04 -0.81
CA ARG A 164 -21.16 -13.14 -1.49
C ARG A 164 -20.20 -14.26 -1.83
N GLN A 165 -20.59 -15.49 -1.48
CA GLN A 165 -19.88 -16.67 -1.94
C GLN A 165 -20.23 -16.90 -3.42
N GLN A 166 -19.25 -16.73 -4.30
CA GLN A 166 -19.43 -16.79 -5.75
C GLN A 166 -18.08 -17.03 -6.43
N ASP A 167 -18.06 -17.93 -7.42
CA ASP A 167 -16.91 -18.10 -8.31
C ASP A 167 -16.82 -16.90 -9.28
N ILE A 168 -15.60 -16.39 -9.50
CA ILE A 168 -15.33 -15.31 -10.46
C ILE A 168 -15.84 -15.69 -11.86
N LEU A 169 -15.74 -16.96 -12.26
CA LEU A 169 -16.23 -17.47 -13.54
C LEU A 169 -17.74 -17.25 -13.74
N ASP A 170 -18.50 -17.30 -12.64
CA ASP A 170 -19.95 -17.17 -12.63
C ASP A 170 -20.43 -15.72 -12.53
N PHE A 171 -19.52 -14.75 -12.36
CA PHE A 171 -19.90 -13.34 -12.27
C PHE A 171 -20.48 -12.84 -13.61
N ALA A 172 -21.71 -12.34 -13.59
CA ALA A 172 -22.45 -12.00 -14.79
C ALA A 172 -22.37 -10.49 -15.12
N PRO A 173 -22.35 -10.10 -16.41
CA PRO A 173 -22.47 -8.69 -16.81
C PRO A 173 -23.74 -8.00 -16.28
N ALA A 174 -24.80 -8.76 -16.00
CA ALA A 174 -26.07 -8.26 -15.47
C ALA A 174 -26.00 -7.73 -14.02
N GLU A 175 -24.92 -7.98 -13.28
CA GLU A 175 -24.68 -7.48 -11.92
C GLU A 175 -24.55 -5.93 -11.85
N GLY A 176 -24.46 -5.28 -13.00
CA GLY A 176 -24.39 -3.83 -13.15
C GLY A 176 -22.95 -3.31 -13.22
N ARG A 177 -22.82 -1.99 -13.15
CA ARG A 177 -21.54 -1.30 -13.28
C ARG A 177 -20.98 -0.85 -11.93
N PHE A 178 -19.66 -0.86 -11.83
CA PHE A 178 -18.88 -0.46 -10.66
C PHE A 178 -17.91 0.66 -11.05
N ASP A 179 -17.78 1.65 -10.18
CA ASP A 179 -16.84 2.76 -10.34
C ASP A 179 -15.39 2.30 -10.08
N TYR A 180 -15.23 1.32 -9.19
CA TYR A 180 -13.94 0.70 -8.89
C TYR A 180 -14.09 -0.82 -8.87
N ILE A 181 -13.17 -1.51 -9.54
CA ILE A 181 -13.07 -2.98 -9.49
C ILE A 181 -11.67 -3.32 -8.98
N ILE A 182 -11.58 -4.10 -7.91
CA ILE A 182 -10.32 -4.45 -7.24
C ILE A 182 -10.11 -5.95 -7.37
N ALA A 183 -8.95 -6.36 -7.88
CA ALA A 183 -8.47 -7.74 -7.85
C ALA A 183 -7.07 -7.74 -7.22
N HIS A 184 -7.02 -7.81 -5.89
CA HIS A 184 -5.77 -7.75 -5.13
C HIS A 184 -5.30 -9.14 -4.72
N GLY A 185 -4.14 -9.57 -5.22
CA GLY A 185 -3.55 -10.85 -4.82
C GLY A 185 -4.26 -12.06 -5.41
N VAL A 186 -4.94 -11.90 -6.55
CA VAL A 186 -5.69 -12.99 -7.21
C VAL A 186 -5.08 -13.37 -8.56
N TYR A 187 -4.76 -12.39 -9.41
CA TYR A 187 -4.44 -12.64 -10.82
C TYR A 187 -3.28 -13.60 -11.06
N SER A 188 -2.25 -13.60 -10.22
CA SER A 188 -1.11 -14.53 -10.32
C SER A 188 -1.40 -15.95 -9.85
N TRP A 189 -2.44 -16.15 -9.04
CA TRP A 189 -2.70 -17.39 -8.31
C TRP A 189 -3.87 -18.19 -8.86
N VAL A 190 -4.40 -17.78 -10.01
CA VAL A 190 -5.56 -18.40 -10.61
C VAL A 190 -5.26 -18.88 -12.04
N PRO A 191 -5.91 -19.97 -12.49
CA PRO A 191 -5.76 -20.49 -13.84
C PRO A 191 -6.10 -19.46 -14.93
N ALA A 192 -5.60 -19.70 -16.15
CA ALA A 192 -5.80 -18.79 -17.28
C ALA A 192 -7.28 -18.40 -17.55
N PRO A 193 -8.27 -19.32 -17.48
CA PRO A 193 -9.68 -18.94 -17.67
C PRO A 193 -10.18 -17.90 -16.66
N VAL A 194 -9.74 -18.01 -15.40
CA VAL A 194 -10.11 -17.05 -14.34
C VAL A 194 -9.43 -15.70 -14.58
N ARG A 195 -8.16 -15.70 -15.01
CA ARG A 195 -7.45 -14.45 -15.38
C ARG A 195 -8.13 -13.71 -16.52
N GLU A 196 -8.52 -14.43 -17.57
CA GLU A 196 -9.28 -13.86 -18.69
C GLU A 196 -10.63 -13.33 -18.20
N LYS A 197 -11.31 -14.04 -17.30
CA LYS A 197 -12.57 -13.60 -16.71
C LYS A 197 -12.42 -12.32 -15.87
N ILE A 198 -11.35 -12.17 -15.09
CA ILE A 198 -11.07 -10.94 -14.33
C ILE A 198 -11.03 -9.72 -15.26
N LEU A 199 -10.29 -9.82 -16.37
CA LEU A 199 -10.22 -8.74 -17.37
C LEU A 199 -11.55 -8.52 -18.10
N ALA A 200 -12.28 -9.60 -18.40
CA ALA A 200 -13.60 -9.51 -19.00
C ALA A 200 -14.64 -8.82 -18.09
N ILE A 201 -14.61 -9.10 -16.78
CA ILE A 201 -15.43 -8.40 -15.78
C ILE A 201 -15.03 -6.92 -15.73
N ALA A 202 -13.73 -6.62 -15.69
CA ALA A 202 -13.25 -5.25 -15.73
C ALA A 202 -13.68 -4.50 -17.01
N ALA A 203 -13.83 -5.18 -18.15
CA ALA A 203 -14.35 -4.56 -19.37
C ALA A 203 -15.88 -4.40 -19.35
N ALA A 204 -16.63 -5.41 -18.92
CA ALA A 204 -18.09 -5.42 -19.01
C ALA A 204 -18.78 -4.63 -17.88
N ASN A 205 -18.23 -4.70 -16.67
CA ASN A 205 -18.84 -4.19 -15.44
C ASN A 205 -18.18 -2.90 -14.93
N LEU A 206 -17.16 -2.36 -15.58
CA LEU A 206 -16.60 -1.08 -15.17
C LEU A 206 -17.45 0.08 -15.70
N ALA A 207 -17.74 1.06 -14.84
CA ALA A 207 -18.38 2.30 -15.22
C ALA A 207 -17.57 3.03 -16.32
N PRO A 208 -18.19 3.89 -17.14
CA PRO A 208 -17.48 4.57 -18.24
C PRO A 208 -16.21 5.32 -17.82
N ASN A 209 -16.18 5.87 -16.60
CA ASN A 209 -15.01 6.55 -16.03
C ASN A 209 -14.35 5.75 -14.90
N GLY A 210 -14.76 4.50 -14.68
CA GLY A 210 -14.30 3.68 -13.58
C GLY A 210 -12.83 3.28 -13.71
N ILE A 211 -12.24 2.85 -12.60
CA ILE A 211 -10.86 2.38 -12.51
C ILE A 211 -10.85 0.93 -12.02
N ALA A 212 -10.19 0.04 -12.76
CA ALA A 212 -9.89 -1.30 -12.30
C ALA A 212 -8.46 -1.36 -11.74
N TYR A 213 -8.29 -2.00 -10.59
CA TYR A 213 -7.02 -2.29 -9.94
C TYR A 213 -6.75 -3.79 -10.04
N VAL A 214 -5.59 -4.19 -10.56
CA VAL A 214 -5.18 -5.60 -10.62
C VAL A 214 -3.74 -5.73 -10.17
N SER A 215 -3.50 -6.55 -9.14
CA SER A 215 -2.13 -6.85 -8.69
C SER A 215 -1.67 -8.25 -9.07
N TYR A 216 -0.37 -8.37 -9.37
CA TYR A 216 0.24 -9.61 -9.87
C TYR A 216 1.76 -9.62 -9.64
N ASN A 217 2.31 -10.83 -9.52
CA ASN A 217 3.75 -11.09 -9.54
C ASN A 217 4.33 -10.67 -10.89
N ALA A 218 5.46 -9.96 -10.87
CA ALA A 218 6.04 -9.33 -12.06
C ALA A 218 7.46 -9.84 -12.35
N MET A 219 7.74 -10.04 -13.64
CA MET A 219 9.08 -10.35 -14.13
C MET A 219 9.89 -9.07 -14.38
N PRO A 220 11.23 -9.11 -14.20
CA PRO A 220 12.04 -10.29 -13.85
C PRO A 220 12.13 -10.58 -12.33
N GLY A 221 11.67 -9.68 -11.46
CA GLY A 221 11.98 -9.74 -10.04
C GLY A 221 11.43 -10.97 -9.33
N SER A 222 10.24 -11.45 -9.72
CA SER A 222 9.69 -12.70 -9.15
C SER A 222 10.51 -13.94 -9.50
N GLY A 223 11.44 -13.87 -10.46
CA GLY A 223 12.24 -15.01 -10.90
C GLY A 223 12.99 -15.71 -9.77
N ILE A 224 13.51 -14.98 -8.79
CA ILE A 224 14.21 -15.57 -7.63
C ILE A 224 13.26 -16.42 -6.79
N ARG A 225 12.06 -15.89 -6.53
CA ARG A 225 11.02 -16.63 -5.79
C ARG A 225 10.62 -17.88 -6.54
N LEU A 226 10.40 -17.79 -7.86
CA LEU A 226 10.07 -18.94 -8.70
C LEU A 226 11.19 -19.99 -8.68
N MET A 227 12.46 -19.59 -8.72
CA MET A 227 13.58 -20.52 -8.57
C MET A 227 13.60 -21.23 -7.20
N LEU A 228 13.30 -20.50 -6.11
CA LEU A 228 13.19 -21.12 -4.78
C LEU A 228 11.98 -22.04 -4.66
N ARG A 229 10.88 -21.72 -5.35
CA ARG A 229 9.72 -22.61 -5.50
C ARG A 229 10.12 -23.89 -6.20
N ASP A 230 10.83 -23.81 -7.34
CA ASP A 230 11.29 -24.99 -8.07
C ASP A 230 12.18 -25.88 -7.19
N LEU A 231 13.09 -25.28 -6.41
CA LEU A 231 13.91 -26.00 -5.44
C LEU A 231 13.06 -26.69 -4.36
N ALA A 232 12.08 -25.99 -3.79
CA ALA A 232 11.17 -26.52 -2.79
C ALA A 232 10.35 -27.71 -3.33
N PHE A 233 9.72 -27.56 -4.50
CA PHE A 233 8.96 -28.61 -5.16
C PHE A 233 9.84 -29.82 -5.51
N PHE A 234 11.04 -29.58 -6.04
CA PHE A 234 11.99 -30.65 -6.34
C PHE A 234 12.39 -31.41 -5.07
N HIS A 235 12.68 -30.72 -3.97
CA HIS A 235 13.06 -31.36 -2.72
C HIS A 235 11.94 -32.21 -2.13
N ALA A 236 10.71 -31.70 -2.14
CA ALA A 236 9.55 -32.36 -1.57
C ALA A 236 8.83 -33.35 -2.53
N ARG A 237 9.38 -33.60 -3.73
CA ARG A 237 8.73 -34.38 -4.82
C ARG A 237 8.28 -35.81 -4.46
N LYS A 238 8.83 -36.40 -3.40
CA LYS A 238 8.46 -37.75 -2.94
C LYS A 238 7.28 -37.74 -1.94
N ILE A 239 6.85 -36.57 -1.50
CA ILE A 239 5.75 -36.40 -0.55
C ILE A 239 4.48 -36.08 -1.34
N THR A 240 3.43 -36.86 -1.09
CA THR A 240 2.13 -36.73 -1.75
C THR A 240 1.13 -35.88 -0.95
N ASP A 241 1.25 -35.89 0.39
CA ASP A 241 0.44 -35.05 1.27
C ASP A 241 0.84 -33.56 1.15
N PRO A 242 -0.08 -32.65 0.80
CA PRO A 242 0.22 -31.23 0.65
C PRO A 242 0.85 -30.58 1.88
N ASN A 243 0.39 -30.94 3.08
CA ASN A 243 0.89 -30.37 4.33
C ASN A 243 2.33 -30.84 4.62
N GLY A 244 2.60 -32.14 4.47
CA GLY A 244 3.94 -32.71 4.57
C GLY A 244 4.88 -32.14 3.52
N LYS A 245 4.38 -31.90 2.30
CA LYS A 245 5.16 -31.29 1.21
C LYS A 245 5.59 -29.86 1.56
N ALA A 246 4.65 -29.04 2.05
CA ALA A 246 4.92 -27.67 2.48
C ALA A 246 5.89 -27.62 3.67
N ARG A 247 5.66 -28.45 4.69
CA ARG A 247 6.56 -28.55 5.86
C ARG A 247 7.98 -28.91 5.45
N ARG A 248 8.13 -29.92 4.59
CA ARG A 248 9.44 -30.37 4.12
C ARG A 248 10.15 -29.33 3.26
N ALA A 249 9.42 -28.62 2.41
CA ALA A 249 9.94 -27.51 1.64
C ALA A 249 10.44 -26.36 2.54
N ARG A 250 9.66 -26.01 3.57
CA ARG A 250 10.03 -24.97 4.54
C ARG A 250 11.28 -25.36 5.32
N GLU A 251 11.36 -26.59 5.83
CA GLU A 251 12.53 -27.12 6.54
C GLU A 251 13.82 -26.93 5.74
N LEU A 252 13.80 -27.27 4.44
CA LEU A 252 14.95 -27.07 3.55
C LEU A 252 15.32 -25.58 3.48
N LEU A 253 14.35 -24.73 3.10
CA LEU A 253 14.64 -23.32 2.84
C LEU A 253 15.09 -22.57 4.09
N THR A 254 14.54 -22.90 5.26
CA THR A 254 15.00 -22.38 6.55
C THR A 254 16.42 -22.87 6.88
N THR A 255 16.72 -24.14 6.58
CA THR A 255 18.07 -24.70 6.80
C THR A 255 19.11 -24.03 5.90
N LEU A 256 18.74 -23.65 4.67
CA LEU A 256 19.62 -22.95 3.73
C LEU A 256 19.76 -21.45 4.05
N ALA A 257 18.73 -20.83 4.63
CA ALA A 257 18.70 -19.39 4.90
C ALA A 257 19.87 -18.92 5.77
N GLY A 258 20.19 -19.64 6.86
CA GLY A 258 21.27 -19.31 7.79
C GLY A 258 22.65 -19.28 7.14
N PRO A 259 23.16 -20.42 6.61
CA PRO A 259 24.46 -20.48 5.96
C PRO A 259 24.60 -19.52 4.77
N MET A 260 23.54 -19.37 3.96
CA MET A 260 23.57 -18.43 2.83
C MET A 260 23.56 -16.96 3.31
N ALA A 261 23.02 -16.65 4.49
CA ALA A 261 23.11 -15.29 5.01
C ALA A 261 24.55 -14.89 5.39
N GLU A 262 25.39 -15.85 5.79
CA GLU A 262 26.80 -15.65 6.17
C GLU A 262 27.72 -15.43 4.95
N ASP A 263 27.36 -16.01 3.79
CA ASP A 263 28.10 -15.83 2.55
C ASP A 263 27.86 -14.45 1.92
N ASN A 264 28.93 -13.68 1.71
CA ASN A 264 28.90 -12.35 1.07
C ASN A 264 29.04 -12.38 -0.46
N LEU A 265 28.66 -13.49 -1.09
CA LEU A 265 28.69 -13.58 -2.55
C LEU A 265 27.62 -12.67 -3.17
N PRO A 266 27.93 -11.90 -4.23
CA PRO A 266 26.99 -10.92 -4.79
C PRO A 266 25.63 -11.47 -5.21
N HIS A 267 25.56 -12.71 -5.68
CA HIS A 267 24.30 -13.35 -6.07
C HIS A 267 23.44 -13.76 -4.86
N ILE A 268 24.05 -14.05 -3.72
CA ILE A 268 23.37 -14.45 -2.48
C ILE A 268 22.62 -13.27 -1.86
N VAL A 269 23.10 -12.04 -2.05
CA VAL A 269 22.41 -10.82 -1.65
C VAL A 269 20.98 -10.78 -2.21
N LEU A 270 20.78 -11.26 -3.44
CA LEU A 270 19.46 -11.31 -4.07
C LEU A 270 18.55 -12.40 -3.47
N PHE A 271 19.12 -13.49 -2.94
CA PHE A 271 18.37 -14.56 -2.27
C PHE A 271 18.01 -14.24 -0.81
N ARG A 272 18.83 -13.44 -0.10
CA ARG A 272 18.62 -13.11 1.33
C ARG A 272 17.23 -12.57 1.62
N GLN A 273 16.65 -11.82 0.68
CA GLN A 273 15.30 -11.25 0.85
C GLN A 273 14.23 -12.33 0.85
N GLU A 274 14.33 -13.28 -0.07
CA GLU A 274 13.37 -14.38 -0.17
C GLU A 274 13.55 -15.37 1.00
N PHE A 275 14.78 -15.64 1.43
CA PHE A 275 15.02 -16.42 2.66
C PHE A 275 14.45 -15.74 3.90
N GLY A 276 14.68 -14.43 4.06
CA GLY A 276 14.06 -13.67 5.15
C GLY A 276 12.52 -13.65 5.08
N TYR A 277 11.94 -13.72 3.88
CA TYR A 277 10.50 -13.91 3.72
C TYR A 277 10.07 -15.31 4.22
N VAL A 278 10.79 -16.37 3.85
CA VAL A 278 10.49 -17.75 4.30
C VAL A 278 10.57 -17.88 5.83
N GLU A 279 11.58 -17.28 6.45
CA GLU A 279 11.77 -17.34 7.91
C GLU A 279 10.65 -16.62 8.67
N ARG A 280 10.29 -15.42 8.22
CA ARG A 280 9.31 -14.56 8.90
C ARG A 280 7.87 -14.91 8.60
N SER A 281 7.61 -15.62 7.51
CA SER A 281 6.25 -15.94 7.08
C SER A 281 5.64 -17.03 7.97
N PRO A 282 4.40 -16.85 8.46
CA PRO A 282 3.64 -17.94 9.04
C PRO A 282 3.53 -19.11 8.04
N GLU A 283 3.39 -20.34 8.54
CA GLU A 283 3.32 -21.55 7.71
C GLU A 283 2.26 -21.46 6.60
N LEU A 284 1.17 -20.77 6.89
CA LEU A 284 0.08 -20.51 5.95
C LEU A 284 0.50 -19.64 4.77
N TYR A 285 1.25 -18.57 5.02
CA TYR A 285 1.79 -17.72 3.96
C TYR A 285 2.79 -18.49 3.11
N PHE A 286 3.61 -19.34 3.71
CA PHE A 286 4.51 -20.21 2.95
C PHE A 286 3.73 -21.19 2.06
N ARG A 287 2.64 -21.79 2.57
CA ARG A 287 1.78 -22.70 1.79
C ARG A 287 1.13 -21.98 0.62
N HIS A 288 0.41 -20.89 0.88
CA HIS A 288 -0.36 -20.18 -0.14
C HIS A 288 0.53 -19.38 -1.12
N ASP A 289 1.64 -18.80 -0.66
CA ASP A 289 2.48 -18.00 -1.56
C ASP A 289 3.59 -18.85 -2.25
N LEU A 290 4.18 -19.84 -1.57
CA LEU A 290 5.30 -20.61 -2.14
C LEU A 290 4.89 -21.97 -2.70
N MET A 291 3.85 -22.59 -2.16
CA MET A 291 3.51 -23.99 -2.50
C MET A 291 2.19 -24.15 -3.25
N GLU A 292 1.43 -23.08 -3.51
CA GLU A 292 0.30 -23.15 -4.46
C GLU A 292 0.79 -23.55 -5.84
N GLU A 293 0.05 -24.45 -6.49
CA GLU A 293 0.42 -24.96 -7.82
C GLU A 293 0.34 -23.85 -8.87
N GLU A 294 -0.69 -23.02 -8.78
CA GLU A 294 -0.88 -21.86 -9.64
C GLU A 294 -0.15 -20.64 -9.04
N ASN A 295 0.99 -20.26 -9.63
CA ASN A 295 1.65 -18.99 -9.35
C ASN A 295 2.44 -18.54 -10.58
N HIS A 296 1.89 -17.56 -11.29
CA HIS A 296 2.45 -17.03 -12.51
C HIS A 296 2.96 -15.61 -12.30
N ALA A 297 4.20 -15.36 -12.72
CA ALA A 297 4.74 -14.02 -12.87
C ALA A 297 4.65 -13.59 -14.34
N PHE A 298 4.34 -12.32 -14.58
CA PHE A 298 4.12 -11.78 -15.92
C PHE A 298 5.11 -10.66 -16.23
N TYR A 299 5.55 -10.55 -17.47
CA TYR A 299 6.11 -9.27 -17.91
C TYR A 299 4.98 -8.24 -18.03
N PHE A 300 5.28 -6.98 -17.71
CA PHE A 300 4.31 -5.90 -17.76
C PHE A 300 3.69 -5.74 -19.16
N HIS A 301 4.50 -5.84 -20.22
CA HIS A 301 3.99 -5.73 -21.58
C HIS A 301 3.01 -6.86 -21.95
N GLU A 302 3.16 -8.06 -21.37
CA GLU A 302 2.25 -9.19 -21.58
C GLU A 302 0.91 -8.95 -20.88
N PHE A 303 0.97 -8.44 -19.64
CA PHE A 303 -0.23 -8.04 -18.90
C PHE A 303 -1.00 -6.93 -19.63
N VAL A 304 -0.31 -5.88 -20.09
CA VAL A 304 -0.92 -4.78 -20.86
C VAL A 304 -1.53 -5.29 -22.16
N ALA A 305 -0.86 -6.21 -22.87
CA ALA A 305 -1.42 -6.83 -24.07
C ALA A 305 -2.70 -7.63 -23.76
N ALA A 306 -2.74 -8.35 -22.63
CA ALA A 306 -3.95 -9.05 -22.19
C ALA A 306 -5.09 -8.07 -21.89
N ALA A 307 -4.85 -7.00 -21.14
CA ALA A 307 -5.86 -5.97 -20.85
C ALA A 307 -6.37 -5.30 -22.14
N THR A 308 -5.47 -5.03 -23.10
CA THR A 308 -5.81 -4.39 -24.39
C THR A 308 -6.78 -5.25 -25.21
N ARG A 309 -6.67 -6.59 -25.17
CA ARG A 309 -7.63 -7.49 -25.84
C ARG A 309 -9.06 -7.32 -25.33
N HIS A 310 -9.22 -6.85 -24.09
CA HIS A 310 -10.50 -6.56 -23.45
C HIS A 310 -10.89 -5.08 -23.55
N GLN A 311 -10.26 -4.29 -24.43
CA GLN A 311 -10.51 -2.85 -24.59
C GLN A 311 -10.24 -2.03 -23.31
N LEU A 312 -9.31 -2.51 -22.48
CA LEU A 312 -8.78 -1.79 -21.34
C LEU A 312 -7.41 -1.22 -21.67
N GLN A 313 -7.04 -0.11 -21.04
CA GLN A 313 -5.71 0.49 -21.16
C GLN A 313 -5.09 0.80 -19.80
N TYR A 314 -3.77 0.87 -19.77
CA TYR A 314 -2.98 1.23 -18.60
C TYR A 314 -3.17 2.72 -18.24
N VAL A 315 -3.50 2.98 -16.97
CA VAL A 315 -3.49 4.32 -16.38
C VAL A 315 -2.16 4.55 -15.67
N SER A 316 -1.90 3.84 -14.58
CA SER A 316 -0.70 3.98 -13.75
C SER A 316 -0.54 2.82 -12.78
N GLU A 317 0.42 2.94 -11.88
CA GLU A 317 0.46 2.22 -10.59
C GLU A 317 -0.22 3.10 -9.50
N PRO A 318 -0.44 2.62 -8.25
CA PRO A 318 -1.20 3.35 -7.25
C PRO A 318 -0.37 4.44 -6.55
N SER A 319 0.91 4.58 -6.91
CA SER A 319 1.80 5.62 -6.42
C SER A 319 2.76 6.13 -7.50
N LEU A 320 3.05 7.44 -7.46
CA LEU A 320 3.82 8.11 -8.51
C LEU A 320 5.32 7.71 -8.50
N TRP A 321 5.88 7.41 -7.33
CA TRP A 321 7.29 6.98 -7.23
C TRP A 321 7.56 5.65 -7.94
N GLU A 322 6.52 4.81 -8.12
CA GLU A 322 6.63 3.54 -8.82
C GLU A 322 6.81 3.72 -10.34
N ILE A 323 6.25 4.80 -10.91
CA ILE A 323 6.27 5.04 -12.36
C ILE A 323 7.33 6.07 -12.80
N LEU A 324 7.90 6.86 -11.89
CA LEU A 324 8.92 7.85 -12.23
C LEU A 324 10.35 7.35 -11.96
N PRO A 325 11.32 7.56 -12.88
CA PRO A 325 12.72 7.11 -12.73
C PRO A 325 13.56 8.00 -11.79
N THR A 326 12.98 8.58 -10.74
CA THR A 326 13.60 9.62 -9.88
C THR A 326 14.87 9.13 -9.18
N HIS A 327 14.92 7.85 -8.77
CA HIS A 327 16.07 7.25 -8.10
C HIS A 327 17.25 6.91 -9.03
N LEU A 328 17.04 6.91 -10.36
CA LEU A 328 18.11 6.61 -11.31
C LEU A 328 19.02 7.83 -11.50
N GLY A 329 20.31 7.57 -11.71
CA GLY A 329 21.29 8.63 -12.02
C GLY A 329 20.95 9.35 -13.33
N ALA A 330 21.41 10.60 -13.47
CA ALA A 330 21.06 11.49 -14.59
C ALA A 330 21.28 10.86 -15.97
N LYS A 331 22.37 10.10 -16.17
CA LYS A 331 22.67 9.40 -17.43
C LYS A 331 21.64 8.31 -17.74
N ALA A 332 21.26 7.50 -16.75
CA ALA A 332 20.26 6.46 -16.92
C ALA A 332 18.88 7.06 -17.21
N ARG A 333 18.49 8.14 -16.52
CA ARG A 333 17.26 8.89 -16.82
C ARG A 333 17.25 9.46 -18.23
N ALA A 334 18.36 10.03 -18.68
CA ALA A 334 18.49 10.55 -20.04
C ALA A 334 18.40 9.44 -21.10
N ALA A 335 18.93 8.25 -20.81
CA ALA A 335 18.80 7.09 -21.70
C ALA A 335 17.34 6.62 -21.80
N LEU A 336 16.66 6.47 -20.65
CA LEU A 336 15.25 6.09 -20.58
C LEU A 336 14.32 7.13 -21.23
N GLY A 337 14.67 8.42 -21.14
CA GLY A 337 13.93 9.51 -21.78
C GLY A 337 13.92 9.45 -23.31
N LYS A 338 14.71 8.55 -23.94
CA LYS A 338 14.69 8.29 -25.38
C LYS A 338 13.67 7.24 -25.80
N CYS A 339 12.98 6.58 -24.86
CA CYS A 339 11.91 5.64 -25.19
C CYS A 339 10.80 6.39 -25.94
N GLU A 340 10.44 5.89 -27.12
CA GLU A 340 9.40 6.51 -27.96
C GLU A 340 8.00 6.26 -27.37
N HIS A 341 7.80 5.12 -26.71
CA HIS A 341 6.53 4.72 -26.12
C HIS A 341 6.65 4.51 -24.60
N TRP A 342 5.63 4.91 -23.85
CA TRP A 342 5.58 4.82 -22.39
C TRP A 342 5.65 3.37 -21.88
N LEU A 343 5.15 2.41 -22.68
CA LEU A 343 5.19 0.98 -22.35
C LEU A 343 6.63 0.47 -22.28
N ASP A 344 7.48 0.91 -23.20
CA ASP A 344 8.88 0.52 -23.23
C ASP A 344 9.63 1.10 -22.03
N LEU A 345 9.33 2.35 -21.67
CA LEU A 345 9.86 2.98 -20.47
C LEU A 345 9.51 2.17 -19.22
N GLU A 346 8.23 1.87 -19.01
CA GLU A 346 7.74 1.09 -17.86
C GLU A 346 8.37 -0.32 -17.81
N GLN A 347 8.42 -1.02 -18.94
CA GLN A 347 8.99 -2.36 -18.99
C GLN A 347 10.52 -2.35 -18.77
N GLN A 348 11.23 -1.36 -19.32
CA GLN A 348 12.66 -1.19 -19.05
C GLN A 348 12.92 -0.84 -17.58
N MET A 349 12.04 -0.02 -16.96
CA MET A 349 12.14 0.23 -15.53
C MET A 349 11.94 -1.05 -14.71
N ASP A 350 11.06 -1.98 -15.10
CA ASP A 350 10.93 -3.26 -14.40
C ASP A 350 12.22 -4.06 -14.41
N PHE A 351 12.91 -4.09 -15.55
CA PHE A 351 14.21 -4.74 -15.67
C PHE A 351 15.26 -4.06 -14.78
N LEU A 352 15.38 -2.73 -14.86
CA LEU A 352 16.36 -1.96 -14.09
C LEU A 352 16.10 -1.99 -12.59
N ARG A 353 14.83 -2.10 -12.18
CA ARG A 353 14.42 -2.13 -10.78
C ARG A 353 14.28 -3.53 -10.20
N PHE A 354 14.48 -4.56 -11.01
CA PHE A 354 14.21 -5.94 -10.63
C PHE A 354 12.81 -6.10 -10.01
N ARG A 355 11.80 -5.51 -10.66
CA ARG A 355 10.45 -5.41 -10.09
C ARG A 355 9.82 -6.79 -9.97
N SER A 356 9.35 -7.13 -8.77
CA SER A 356 8.79 -8.45 -8.44
C SER A 356 7.27 -8.45 -8.25
N PHE A 357 6.64 -7.28 -8.27
CA PHE A 357 5.20 -7.14 -8.06
C PHE A 357 4.69 -5.84 -8.70
N ARG A 358 3.52 -5.90 -9.32
CA ARG A 358 2.80 -4.76 -9.91
C ARG A 358 1.39 -4.66 -9.37
N GLN A 359 0.85 -3.44 -9.41
CA GLN A 359 -0.43 -3.03 -8.84
C GLN A 359 -1.12 -2.09 -9.82
N THR A 360 -1.47 -2.63 -10.98
CA THR A 360 -1.77 -1.84 -12.15
C THR A 360 -3.19 -1.29 -12.14
N LEU A 361 -3.32 -0.01 -12.44
CA LEU A 361 -4.59 0.68 -12.68
C LEU A 361 -4.94 0.64 -14.17
N LEU A 362 -6.17 0.26 -14.49
CA LEU A 362 -6.73 0.17 -15.82
C LEU A 362 -8.00 1.02 -15.93
N CYS A 363 -8.27 1.51 -17.14
CA CYS A 363 -9.54 2.13 -17.50
C CYS A 363 -9.96 1.71 -18.92
N HIS A 364 -11.14 2.13 -19.36
CA HIS A 364 -11.59 1.89 -20.74
C HIS A 364 -10.65 2.53 -21.77
N ALA A 365 -10.34 1.82 -22.85
CA ALA A 365 -9.42 2.27 -23.91
C ALA A 365 -9.84 3.59 -24.60
N ALA A 366 -11.11 3.96 -24.51
CA ALA A 366 -11.62 5.21 -25.07
C ALA A 366 -11.26 6.47 -24.25
N ILE A 367 -10.82 6.32 -23.00
CA ILE A 367 -10.53 7.46 -22.13
C ILE A 367 -9.12 7.99 -22.41
N PRO A 368 -8.91 9.29 -22.70
CA PRO A 368 -7.57 9.81 -22.88
C PRO A 368 -6.79 9.82 -21.55
N VAL A 369 -5.61 9.19 -21.52
CA VAL A 369 -4.68 9.24 -20.37
C VAL A 369 -3.53 10.21 -20.67
N ARG A 370 -3.39 11.24 -19.84
CA ARG A 370 -2.32 12.25 -19.96
C ARG A 370 -1.06 11.76 -19.26
N ARG A 371 0.03 11.62 -20.01
CA ARG A 371 1.34 11.21 -19.48
C ARG A 371 2.18 12.36 -18.93
N GLN A 372 1.80 13.60 -19.26
CA GLN A 372 2.44 14.81 -18.74
C GLN A 372 1.71 15.29 -17.49
N ILE A 373 2.43 15.31 -16.37
CA ILE A 373 1.93 15.78 -15.08
C ILE A 373 2.39 17.22 -14.86
N THR A 374 1.50 18.07 -14.36
CA THR A 374 1.83 19.46 -14.00
C THR A 374 1.66 19.66 -12.50
N ALA A 375 2.53 20.45 -11.88
CA ALA A 375 2.45 20.75 -10.44
C ALA A 375 1.10 21.39 -10.06
N LYS A 376 0.46 22.12 -10.98
CA LYS A 376 -0.86 22.74 -10.75
C LYS A 376 -1.96 21.72 -10.43
N ALA A 377 -1.88 20.50 -10.97
CA ALA A 377 -2.86 19.45 -10.69
C ALA A 377 -2.91 19.07 -9.21
N ILE A 378 -1.84 19.33 -8.45
CA ILE A 378 -1.75 18.94 -7.05
C ILE A 378 -2.79 19.61 -6.16
N LYS A 379 -3.34 20.77 -6.58
CA LYS A 379 -4.35 21.51 -5.82
C LYS A 379 -5.66 20.74 -5.63
N GLU A 380 -5.90 19.70 -6.44
CA GLU A 380 -7.12 18.90 -6.41
C GLU A 380 -7.11 17.79 -5.35
N PHE A 381 -5.98 17.57 -4.66
CA PHE A 381 -5.78 16.40 -3.81
C PHE A 381 -5.60 16.74 -2.33
N ALA A 382 -5.70 15.69 -1.52
CA ALA A 382 -5.25 15.64 -0.15
C ALA A 382 -3.95 14.84 -0.01
N PHE A 383 -3.21 15.07 1.07
CA PHE A 383 -1.84 14.61 1.24
C PHE A 383 -1.66 13.84 2.53
N GLU A 384 -1.08 12.66 2.42
CA GLU A 384 -0.63 11.81 3.53
C GLU A 384 0.90 11.87 3.59
N ALA A 385 1.46 12.22 4.75
CA ALA A 385 2.91 12.31 4.95
C ALA A 385 3.52 10.97 5.36
N HIS A 386 4.59 10.56 4.69
CA HIS A 386 5.44 9.43 5.07
C HIS A 386 6.80 9.91 5.62
N PHE A 387 6.78 11.02 6.35
CA PHE A 387 7.94 11.60 7.01
C PHE A 387 7.54 12.23 8.35
N ARG A 388 8.53 12.49 9.20
CA ARG A 388 8.37 13.12 10.51
C ARG A 388 9.06 14.48 10.52
N GLY A 389 8.39 15.48 11.07
CA GLY A 389 8.97 16.78 11.41
C GLY A 389 9.66 16.76 12.77
N PRO A 390 10.36 17.86 13.13
CA PRO A 390 10.92 18.03 14.46
C PRO A 390 9.84 18.06 15.55
N ALA A 391 10.12 17.43 16.70
CA ALA A 391 9.17 17.32 17.80
C ALA A 391 8.88 18.66 18.50
N GLU A 392 9.87 19.56 18.55
CA GLU A 392 9.78 20.87 19.20
C GLU A 392 9.14 21.94 18.29
N GLY A 393 8.69 21.55 17.09
CA GLY A 393 8.22 22.46 16.06
C GLY A 393 9.36 22.94 15.15
N VAL A 394 9.03 23.84 14.23
CA VAL A 394 9.95 24.29 13.17
C VAL A 394 10.39 25.74 13.38
N ASP A 395 11.68 26.00 13.20
CA ASP A 395 12.20 27.36 13.10
C ASP A 395 11.80 27.98 11.76
N LEU A 396 10.87 28.93 11.81
CA LEU A 396 10.34 29.63 10.63
C LEU A 396 11.21 30.79 10.16
N THR A 397 12.42 30.98 10.71
CA THR A 397 13.37 32.00 10.25
C THR A 397 13.74 31.77 8.77
N PRO A 398 13.61 32.77 7.89
CA PRO A 398 13.99 32.65 6.49
C PRO A 398 15.46 32.21 6.32
N GLY A 399 15.72 31.26 5.42
CA GLY A 399 17.07 30.84 5.07
C GLY A 399 17.67 29.72 5.94
N VAL A 400 17.12 29.48 7.14
CA VAL A 400 17.59 28.40 8.04
C VAL A 400 16.96 27.06 7.63
N PRO A 401 17.70 26.06 7.13
CA PRO A 401 17.07 24.80 6.72
C PRO A 401 16.51 24.01 7.91
N VAL A 402 15.28 23.48 7.77
CA VAL A 402 14.69 22.54 8.74
C VAL A 402 14.69 21.14 8.14
N LYS A 403 15.12 20.14 8.92
CA LYS A 403 15.21 18.73 8.52
C LYS A 403 13.90 17.98 8.81
N PHE A 404 13.42 17.24 7.81
CA PHE A 404 12.32 16.29 7.91
C PHE A 404 12.86 14.89 7.62
N THR A 405 12.49 13.92 8.46
CA THR A 405 13.05 12.56 8.44
C THR A 405 12.05 11.59 7.83
N VAL A 406 12.43 10.93 6.73
CA VAL A 406 11.62 9.88 6.10
C VAL A 406 11.91 8.55 6.79
N ASP A 407 13.19 8.24 6.95
CA ASP A 407 13.72 7.08 7.67
C ASP A 407 15.12 7.41 8.23
N GLU A 408 15.78 6.44 8.88
CA GLU A 408 17.10 6.64 9.49
C GLU A 408 18.18 7.09 8.50
N ALA A 409 18.06 6.71 7.22
CA ALA A 409 19.04 7.03 6.18
C ALA A 409 18.62 8.21 5.29
N SER A 410 17.31 8.50 5.22
CA SER A 410 16.72 9.43 4.25
C SER A 410 16.04 10.61 4.93
N HIS A 411 16.40 11.81 4.50
CA HIS A 411 15.83 13.06 4.98
C HIS A 411 15.83 14.11 3.88
N PHE A 412 15.03 15.15 4.06
CA PHE A 412 15.05 16.35 3.23
C PHE A 412 15.03 17.58 4.11
N SER A 413 15.42 18.72 3.54
CA SER A 413 15.35 20.00 4.23
C SER A 413 14.87 21.11 3.33
N THR A 414 14.26 22.13 3.94
CA THR A 414 13.83 23.33 3.22
C THR A 414 14.14 24.58 4.05
N PRO A 415 14.71 25.64 3.43
CA PRO A 415 14.95 26.92 4.08
C PRO A 415 13.75 27.87 3.99
N GLN A 416 12.71 27.53 3.22
CA GLN A 416 11.58 28.42 2.94
C GLN A 416 10.52 28.36 4.06
N PRO A 417 10.24 29.47 4.77
CA PRO A 417 9.33 29.48 5.92
C PRO A 417 7.96 28.87 5.64
N PHE A 418 7.33 29.22 4.52
CA PHE A 418 6.01 28.72 4.14
C PHE A 418 6.01 27.20 3.95
N ILE A 419 7.04 26.67 3.29
CA ILE A 419 7.19 25.23 3.07
C ILE A 419 7.47 24.50 4.38
N LYS A 420 8.30 25.05 5.28
CA LYS A 420 8.51 24.47 6.62
C LYS A 420 7.20 24.35 7.38
N ALA A 421 6.39 25.41 7.38
CA ALA A 421 5.11 25.44 8.05
C ALA A 421 4.14 24.38 7.48
N ALA A 422 4.07 24.26 6.15
CA ALA A 422 3.26 23.25 5.47
C ALA A 422 3.73 21.82 5.78
N MET A 423 5.03 21.55 5.65
CA MET A 423 5.59 20.20 5.91
C MET A 423 5.44 19.80 7.39
N GLN A 424 5.55 20.76 8.32
CA GLN A 424 5.26 20.50 9.72
C GLN A 424 3.80 20.12 9.95
N ALA A 425 2.86 20.88 9.39
CA ALA A 425 1.42 20.58 9.49
C ALA A 425 1.08 19.19 8.95
N LEU A 426 1.68 18.81 7.81
CA LEU A 426 1.55 17.47 7.23
C LEU A 426 2.08 16.37 8.16
N SER A 427 3.23 16.61 8.79
CA SER A 427 3.87 15.60 9.66
C SER A 427 3.14 15.36 10.98
N GLU A 428 2.24 16.28 11.37
CA GLU A 428 1.44 16.22 12.60
C GLU A 428 0.14 15.44 12.44
N THR A 429 -0.18 14.98 11.23
CA THR A 429 -1.38 14.16 10.94
C THR A 429 -1.02 12.75 10.40
N PRO A 430 -0.20 11.93 11.10
CA PRO A 430 0.07 10.58 10.63
C PRO A 430 -1.22 9.75 10.51
N GLY A 431 -1.29 8.87 9.51
CA GLY A 431 -2.45 8.00 9.32
C GLY A 431 -3.74 8.71 8.88
N GLN A 432 -3.64 9.99 8.49
CA GLN A 432 -4.70 10.85 7.99
C GLN A 432 -4.21 11.61 6.74
N SER A 433 -5.09 12.38 6.10
CA SER A 433 -4.68 13.27 5.00
C SER A 433 -5.33 14.65 5.07
N ILE A 434 -4.58 15.67 4.63
CA ILE A 434 -5.00 17.07 4.62
C ILE A 434 -5.16 17.58 3.19
N GLY A 435 -6.26 18.27 2.91
CA GLY A 435 -6.52 18.88 1.59
C GLY A 435 -5.62 20.08 1.33
N TYR A 436 -5.31 20.35 0.05
CA TYR A 436 -4.45 21.47 -0.34
C TYR A 436 -4.85 22.82 0.29
N ALA A 437 -6.14 23.17 0.24
CA ALA A 437 -6.62 24.44 0.78
C ALA A 437 -6.39 24.56 2.30
N ALA A 438 -6.70 23.49 3.05
CA ALA A 438 -6.47 23.45 4.49
C ALA A 438 -4.97 23.49 4.83
N LEU A 439 -4.12 22.86 4.01
CA LEU A 439 -2.67 22.91 4.18
C LEU A 439 -2.11 24.33 3.98
N VAL A 440 -2.59 25.05 2.96
CA VAL A 440 -2.23 26.45 2.71
C VAL A 440 -2.69 27.36 3.85
N GLU A 441 -3.90 27.14 4.36
CA GLU A 441 -4.43 27.87 5.51
C GLU A 441 -3.58 27.63 6.76
N GLU A 442 -3.24 26.37 7.05
CA GLU A 442 -2.47 26.01 8.22
C GLU A 442 -1.02 26.52 8.14
N ALA A 443 -0.39 26.44 6.96
CA ALA A 443 0.92 27.04 6.72
C ALA A 443 0.87 28.57 6.93
N SER A 444 -0.17 29.22 6.40
CA SER A 444 -0.38 30.67 6.56
C SER A 444 -0.57 31.07 8.02
N ARG A 445 -1.32 30.27 8.80
CA ARG A 445 -1.62 30.51 10.22
C ARG A 445 -0.36 30.43 11.08
N ARG A 446 0.54 29.49 10.79
CA ARG A 446 1.80 29.28 11.52
C ARG A 446 2.85 30.36 11.23
N LEU A 447 2.76 31.02 10.09
CA LEU A 447 3.74 32.02 9.69
C LEU A 447 3.58 33.34 10.47
N PRO A 448 4.59 33.78 11.23
CA PRO A 448 4.57 35.08 11.87
C PRO A 448 4.61 36.19 10.83
N GLN A 449 4.03 37.35 11.15
CA GLN A 449 3.95 38.49 10.24
C GLN A 449 5.36 38.99 9.81
N SER A 450 6.36 38.81 10.66
CA SER A 450 7.77 39.11 10.38
C SER A 450 8.42 38.22 9.32
N ALA A 451 7.87 37.02 9.08
CA ALA A 451 8.36 36.09 8.07
C ALA A 451 7.62 36.21 6.72
N ARG A 452 6.62 37.11 6.60
CA ARG A 452 5.86 37.35 5.37
C ARG A 452 6.49 38.48 4.56
N ALA A 453 7.02 38.20 3.38
CA ALA A 453 7.40 39.27 2.45
C ALA A 453 6.15 39.87 1.75
N PRO A 454 6.15 41.15 1.39
CA PRO A 454 5.05 41.75 0.61
C PRO A 454 4.94 41.10 -0.79
N GLY A 455 3.75 40.60 -1.14
CA GLY A 455 3.49 39.99 -2.46
C GLY A 455 3.82 38.50 -2.61
N ASP A 456 4.16 37.80 -1.52
CA ASP A 456 4.69 36.42 -1.58
C ASP A 456 3.64 35.32 -1.79
N LYS A 457 2.35 35.54 -1.48
CA LYS A 457 1.33 34.48 -1.50
C LYS A 457 1.28 33.67 -2.81
N GLY A 458 1.36 34.35 -3.95
CA GLY A 458 1.36 33.68 -5.25
C GLY A 458 2.65 32.89 -5.54
N ARG A 459 3.79 33.35 -5.02
CA ARG A 459 5.09 32.65 -5.14
C ARG A 459 5.17 31.47 -4.18
N ASP A 460 4.71 31.64 -2.95
CA ASP A 460 4.62 30.60 -1.92
C ASP A 460 3.74 29.42 -2.38
N GLU A 461 2.58 29.71 -2.97
CA GLU A 461 1.72 28.65 -3.51
C GLU A 461 2.38 27.90 -4.68
N ILE A 462 3.11 28.60 -5.57
CA ILE A 462 3.85 27.97 -6.67
C ILE A 462 4.97 27.09 -6.14
N ALA A 463 5.75 27.59 -5.18
CA ALA A 463 6.80 26.81 -4.53
C ALA A 463 6.20 25.57 -3.83
N LEU A 464 5.11 25.73 -3.08
CA LEU A 464 4.43 24.63 -2.41
C LEU A 464 3.94 23.57 -3.40
N MET A 465 3.32 23.97 -4.52
CA MET A 465 2.88 23.01 -5.54
C MET A 465 4.03 22.18 -6.09
N ASN A 466 5.16 22.84 -6.39
CA ASN A 466 6.35 22.16 -6.93
C ASN A 466 6.96 21.21 -5.89
N ASP A 467 7.12 21.65 -4.65
CA ASP A 467 7.72 20.86 -3.57
C ASP A 467 6.83 19.67 -3.20
N LEU A 468 5.50 19.86 -3.15
CA LEU A 468 4.55 18.75 -2.95
C LEU A 468 4.63 17.74 -4.10
N MET A 469 4.66 18.20 -5.36
CA MET A 469 4.78 17.31 -6.51
C MET A 469 6.08 16.50 -6.47
N GLN A 470 7.20 17.12 -6.10
CA GLN A 470 8.48 16.45 -5.94
C GLN A 470 8.45 15.44 -4.79
N ALA A 471 7.87 15.79 -3.64
CA ALA A 471 7.71 14.88 -2.52
C ALA A 471 6.83 13.67 -2.85
N VAL A 472 5.76 13.86 -3.65
CA VAL A 472 4.93 12.77 -4.19
C VAL A 472 5.73 11.89 -5.15
N ALA A 473 6.47 12.49 -6.08
CA ALA A 473 7.35 11.77 -7.01
C ALA A 473 8.48 10.98 -6.30
N ALA A 474 8.87 11.40 -5.10
CA ALA A 474 9.85 10.74 -4.26
C ALA A 474 9.23 9.72 -3.28
N GLY A 475 7.91 9.59 -3.22
CA GLY A 475 7.21 8.68 -2.30
C GLY A 475 7.23 9.12 -0.83
N MET A 476 7.54 10.40 -0.58
CA MET A 476 7.50 11.01 0.76
C MET A 476 6.08 11.46 1.13
N ILE A 477 5.25 11.72 0.13
CA ILE A 477 3.84 12.07 0.27
C ILE A 477 3.02 11.17 -0.65
N GLU A 478 1.87 10.72 -0.16
CA GLU A 478 0.88 10.02 -0.97
C GLU A 478 -0.34 10.93 -1.18
N ILE A 479 -0.96 10.84 -2.36
CA ILE A 479 -2.11 11.67 -2.72
C ILE A 479 -3.43 10.92 -2.58
N HIS A 480 -4.46 11.64 -2.17
CA HIS A 480 -5.81 11.14 -1.96
C HIS A 480 -6.82 12.06 -2.65
N PHE A 481 -7.94 11.50 -3.12
CA PHE A 481 -8.98 12.25 -3.84
C PHE A 481 -9.57 13.36 -2.97
N ALA A 482 -9.75 13.08 -1.68
CA ALA A 482 -10.25 14.00 -0.68
C ALA A 482 -9.57 13.70 0.68
N PRO A 483 -9.64 14.63 1.65
CA PRO A 483 -9.13 14.40 3.00
C PRO A 483 -9.71 13.14 3.63
N LEU A 484 -8.87 12.36 4.30
CA LEU A 484 -9.23 11.13 5.02
C LEU A 484 -8.96 11.31 6.51
N GLY A 485 -10.02 11.14 7.29
CA GLY A 485 -10.00 11.29 8.75
C GLY A 485 -10.29 12.72 9.21
N PRO A 486 -10.81 12.90 10.43
CA PRO A 486 -11.01 14.20 11.04
C PRO A 486 -9.67 14.82 11.45
N ALA A 487 -9.63 16.11 11.77
CA ALA A 487 -8.45 16.70 12.40
C ALA A 487 -8.15 15.98 13.74
N PRO A 488 -6.88 15.68 14.07
CA PRO A 488 -6.55 14.99 15.31
C PRO A 488 -7.00 15.81 16.52
N MET A 489 -7.88 15.23 17.34
CA MET A 489 -8.38 15.86 18.57
C MET A 489 -8.31 14.87 19.72
N VAL A 490 -7.73 15.31 20.84
CA VAL A 490 -7.75 14.56 22.11
C VAL A 490 -8.86 15.16 22.96
N SER A 491 -9.78 14.32 23.41
CA SER A 491 -10.91 14.70 24.26
C SER A 491 -10.78 14.01 25.62
N ASP A 492 -11.30 14.66 26.67
CA ASP A 492 -11.45 14.05 28.00
C ASP A 492 -12.33 12.78 27.97
N LYS A 493 -13.17 12.66 26.94
CA LYS A 493 -13.95 11.46 26.62
C LYS A 493 -13.57 10.95 25.23
N PRO A 494 -12.45 10.20 25.12
CA PRO A 494 -11.92 9.79 23.83
C PRO A 494 -12.89 8.87 23.09
N ARG A 495 -12.94 9.03 21.76
CA ARG A 495 -13.83 8.28 20.88
C ARG A 495 -13.05 7.62 19.73
N ALA A 496 -13.22 6.32 19.61
CA ALA A 496 -12.82 5.52 18.47
C ALA A 496 -14.05 5.09 17.67
N SER A 497 -13.89 4.86 16.36
CA SER A 497 -15.01 4.41 15.52
C SER A 497 -15.50 3.01 15.94
N PRO A 498 -16.77 2.65 15.68
CA PRO A 498 -17.26 1.29 15.95
C PRO A 498 -16.38 0.19 15.35
N LEU A 499 -15.92 0.38 14.11
CA LEU A 499 -14.95 -0.49 13.44
C LEU A 499 -13.65 -0.61 14.24
N THR A 500 -13.04 0.51 14.60
CA THR A 500 -11.76 0.55 15.31
C THR A 500 -11.88 -0.19 16.65
N ARG A 501 -12.97 0.02 17.39
CA ARG A 501 -13.25 -0.66 18.66
C ARG A 501 -13.48 -2.16 18.49
N TYR A 502 -14.23 -2.54 17.45
CA TYR A 502 -14.46 -3.95 17.11
C TYR A 502 -13.13 -4.65 16.78
N GLN A 503 -12.31 -4.06 15.90
CA GLN A 503 -11.00 -4.60 15.54
C GLN A 503 -10.06 -4.67 16.74
N ALA A 504 -10.01 -3.64 17.59
CA ALA A 504 -9.19 -3.67 18.80
C ALA A 504 -9.58 -4.82 19.75
N THR A 505 -10.85 -5.21 19.77
CA THR A 505 -11.33 -6.34 20.58
C THR A 505 -10.99 -7.68 19.92
N ASN A 506 -11.16 -7.81 18.61
CA ASN A 506 -11.18 -9.11 17.92
C ASN A 506 -9.92 -9.41 17.07
N SER A 507 -9.00 -8.46 16.90
CA SER A 507 -7.80 -8.60 16.07
C SER A 507 -6.59 -7.91 16.69
N ASP A 508 -5.39 -8.40 16.42
CA ASP A 508 -4.12 -7.75 16.73
C ASP A 508 -3.79 -6.57 15.81
N ARG A 509 -4.64 -6.30 14.81
CA ARG A 509 -4.49 -5.19 13.88
C ARG A 509 -5.75 -4.34 13.82
N VAL A 510 -5.56 -3.04 13.65
CA VAL A 510 -6.66 -2.08 13.46
C VAL A 510 -6.35 -1.19 12.27
N THR A 511 -7.38 -0.89 11.50
CA THR A 511 -7.26 -0.09 10.28
C THR A 511 -7.43 1.40 10.59
N ASN A 512 -6.47 2.25 10.21
CA ASN A 512 -6.55 3.72 10.35
C ASN A 512 -7.22 4.40 9.15
N TRP A 513 -7.45 5.72 9.19
CA TRP A 513 -8.21 6.47 8.17
C TRP A 513 -7.65 6.38 6.75
N VAL A 514 -6.35 6.26 6.57
CA VAL A 514 -5.68 6.03 5.27
C VAL A 514 -5.67 4.56 4.85
N HIS A 515 -6.48 3.73 5.52
CA HIS A 515 -6.69 2.32 5.23
C HIS A 515 -5.47 1.42 5.46
N ALA A 516 -4.58 1.83 6.37
CA ALA A 516 -3.42 1.05 6.78
C ALA A 516 -3.72 0.18 8.00
N ALA A 517 -3.33 -1.10 7.94
CA ALA A 517 -3.43 -2.04 9.05
C ALA A 517 -2.27 -1.86 10.06
N ILE A 518 -2.58 -1.29 11.21
CA ILE A 518 -1.63 -1.04 12.31
C ILE A 518 -1.67 -2.21 13.29
N ALA A 519 -0.55 -2.90 13.47
CA ALA A 519 -0.40 -3.90 14.52
C ALA A 519 -0.35 -3.21 15.89
N MET A 520 -1.02 -3.78 16.90
CA MET A 520 -1.10 -3.19 18.22
C MET A 520 -0.98 -4.20 19.34
N ASP A 521 -0.26 -3.77 20.38
CA ASP A 521 -0.08 -4.52 21.61
C ASP A 521 -1.40 -4.65 22.40
N PRO A 522 -1.49 -5.62 23.34
CA PRO A 522 -2.72 -5.86 24.10
C PRO A 522 -3.22 -4.65 24.89
N VAL A 523 -2.34 -3.85 25.51
CA VAL A 523 -2.77 -2.71 26.36
C VAL A 523 -3.42 -1.59 25.51
N PRO A 524 -2.78 -1.05 24.45
CA PRO A 524 -3.45 -0.10 23.56
C PRO A 524 -4.78 -0.57 23.00
N ARG A 525 -4.90 -1.87 22.65
CA ARG A 525 -6.15 -2.46 22.16
C ARG A 525 -7.28 -2.35 23.18
N HIS A 526 -7.02 -2.70 24.44
CA HIS A 526 -8.03 -2.59 25.50
C HIS A 526 -8.44 -1.13 25.76
N VAL A 527 -7.50 -0.19 25.69
CA VAL A 527 -7.79 1.26 25.78
C VAL A 527 -8.73 1.69 24.65
N ILE A 528 -8.36 1.41 23.39
CA ILE A 528 -9.15 1.80 22.22
C ILE A 528 -10.56 1.18 22.27
N ALA A 529 -10.67 -0.09 22.66
CA ALA A 529 -11.97 -0.76 22.77
C ALA A 529 -12.91 -0.06 23.77
N ALA A 530 -12.35 0.57 24.82
CA ALA A 530 -13.10 1.32 25.83
C ALA A 530 -13.44 2.77 25.43
N CYS A 531 -12.77 3.35 24.43
CA CYS A 531 -12.97 4.72 23.92
C CYS A 531 -14.26 4.86 23.09
N ASP A 532 -15.41 4.91 23.75
CA ASP A 532 -16.73 5.06 23.10
C ASP A 532 -17.25 6.50 23.02
N GLY A 533 -16.48 7.48 23.53
CA GLY A 533 -16.89 8.88 23.64
C GLY A 533 -17.72 9.22 24.88
N ASN A 534 -18.03 8.25 25.74
CA ASN A 534 -18.77 8.46 26.99
C ASN A 534 -17.90 8.30 28.24
N ARG A 535 -16.90 7.42 28.17
CA ARG A 535 -15.94 7.14 29.25
C ARG A 535 -14.84 8.20 29.34
N THR A 536 -14.54 8.61 30.58
CA THR A 536 -13.35 9.40 30.91
C THR A 536 -12.09 8.52 30.97
N ILE A 537 -10.91 9.12 31.09
CA ILE A 537 -9.65 8.40 31.34
C ILE A 537 -9.75 7.52 32.60
N ASP A 538 -10.43 8.00 33.64
CA ASP A 538 -10.61 7.29 34.90
C ASP A 538 -11.53 6.07 34.73
N ASP A 539 -12.60 6.22 33.95
CA ASP A 539 -13.48 5.09 33.61
C ASP A 539 -12.74 4.02 32.78
N ILE A 540 -11.90 4.44 31.84
CA ILE A 540 -11.08 3.53 31.02
C ILE A 540 -10.06 2.78 31.90
N PHE A 541 -9.48 3.46 32.88
CA PHE A 541 -8.57 2.83 33.84
C PHE A 541 -9.27 1.71 34.62
N GLU A 542 -10.49 1.93 35.12
CA GLU A 542 -11.25 0.86 35.80
C GLU A 542 -11.56 -0.31 34.85
N VAL A 543 -11.85 -0.06 33.57
CA VAL A 543 -12.04 -1.13 32.57
C VAL A 543 -10.77 -1.98 32.41
N LEU A 544 -9.58 -1.37 32.40
CA LEU A 544 -8.31 -2.11 32.34
C LEU A 544 -8.09 -2.93 33.61
N LEU A 545 -8.41 -2.39 34.79
CA LEU A 545 -8.31 -3.12 36.04
C LEU A 545 -9.23 -4.35 36.07
N THR A 546 -10.46 -4.22 35.58
CA THR A 546 -11.36 -5.37 35.41
C THR A 546 -10.78 -6.40 34.44
N ALA A 547 -10.23 -5.96 33.31
CA ALA A 547 -9.58 -6.88 32.35
C ALA A 547 -8.38 -7.63 32.97
N ILE A 548 -7.62 -6.99 33.86
CA ILE A 548 -6.52 -7.62 34.58
C ILE A 548 -7.04 -8.63 35.61
N ALA A 549 -8.06 -8.24 36.39
CA ALA A 549 -8.68 -9.12 37.39
C ALA A 549 -9.29 -10.38 36.75
N ASP A 550 -9.88 -10.24 35.56
CA ASP A 550 -10.45 -11.35 34.78
C ASP A 550 -9.39 -12.19 34.03
N GLY A 551 -8.11 -11.84 34.13
CA GLY A 551 -7.02 -12.51 33.39
C GLY A 551 -7.01 -12.28 31.88
N ARG A 552 -7.80 -11.31 31.38
CA ARG A 552 -7.85 -10.93 29.96
C ARG A 552 -6.70 -10.01 29.55
N LEU A 553 -6.08 -9.34 30.51
CA LEU A 553 -4.91 -8.49 30.31
C LEU A 553 -3.87 -8.78 31.40
N SER A 554 -2.59 -8.83 31.01
CA SER A 554 -1.48 -8.96 31.95
C SER A 554 -0.54 -7.76 31.79
N ILE A 555 -0.12 -7.19 32.91
CA ILE A 555 0.87 -6.11 32.98
C ILE A 555 2.08 -6.66 33.74
N ALA A 556 3.27 -6.50 33.18
CA ALA A 556 4.51 -6.95 33.78
C ALA A 556 5.54 -5.81 33.83
N ASP A 557 6.37 -5.83 34.88
CA ASP A 557 7.62 -5.07 34.95
C ASP A 557 8.78 -6.07 34.93
N GLY A 558 9.49 -6.13 33.80
CA GLY A 558 10.44 -7.19 33.50
C GLY A 558 9.78 -8.58 33.51
N ALA A 559 10.19 -9.42 34.45
CA ALA A 559 9.70 -10.80 34.58
C ALA A 559 8.56 -10.96 35.61
N GLN A 560 8.18 -9.91 36.34
CA GLN A 560 7.16 -9.97 37.39
C GLN A 560 5.83 -9.40 36.93
N SER A 561 4.75 -10.15 37.11
CA SER A 561 3.38 -9.65 36.87
C SER A 561 2.99 -8.68 37.98
N ILE A 562 2.51 -7.51 37.59
CA ILE A 562 1.98 -6.51 38.51
C ILE A 562 0.49 -6.79 38.73
N THR A 563 0.11 -6.97 40.00
CA THR A 563 -1.29 -7.19 40.41
C THR A 563 -1.75 -6.21 41.49
N ASP A 564 -0.81 -5.51 42.14
CA ASP A 564 -1.11 -4.50 43.14
C ASP A 564 -1.76 -3.25 42.51
N ARG A 565 -2.91 -2.83 43.05
CA ARG A 565 -3.70 -1.73 42.49
C ARG A 565 -2.94 -0.41 42.49
N LYS A 566 -2.13 -0.14 43.51
CA LYS A 566 -1.36 1.12 43.59
C LYS A 566 -0.29 1.15 42.51
N GLN A 567 0.48 0.06 42.36
CA GLN A 567 1.46 -0.09 41.28
C GLN A 567 0.81 0.00 39.89
N LEU A 568 -0.33 -0.66 39.67
CA LEU A 568 -1.08 -0.56 38.42
C LEU A 568 -1.54 0.89 38.12
N THR A 569 -1.93 1.64 39.16
CA THR A 569 -2.32 3.05 39.02
C THR A 569 -1.15 3.90 38.55
N ASP A 570 0.01 3.76 39.19
CA ASP A 570 1.21 4.54 38.88
C ASP A 570 1.72 4.24 37.46
N VAL A 571 1.58 2.99 36.99
CA VAL A 571 2.04 2.56 35.66
C VAL A 571 1.03 2.90 34.57
N LEU A 572 -0.24 2.53 34.73
CA LEU A 572 -1.21 2.59 33.62
C LEU A 572 -1.79 3.99 33.41
N ARG A 573 -2.02 4.77 34.47
CA ARG A 573 -2.74 6.06 34.35
C ARG A 573 -1.99 7.05 33.44
N PRO A 574 -0.67 7.26 33.55
CA PRO A 574 0.07 8.10 32.60
C PRO A 574 0.13 7.49 31.19
N GLN A 575 0.13 6.16 31.09
CA GLN A 575 0.16 5.46 29.81
C GLN A 575 -1.14 5.59 29.04
N ILE A 576 -2.31 5.59 29.69
CA ILE A 576 -3.61 5.73 29.00
C ILE A 576 -3.66 7.04 28.20
N SER A 577 -3.32 8.17 28.82
CA SER A 577 -3.32 9.48 28.13
C SER A 577 -2.34 9.50 26.95
N ARG A 578 -1.16 8.89 27.12
CA ARG A 578 -0.16 8.78 26.06
C ARG A 578 -0.63 7.89 24.92
N ILE A 579 -1.19 6.72 25.24
CA ILE A 579 -1.78 5.79 24.27
C ILE A 579 -2.89 6.49 23.49
N ILE A 580 -3.75 7.25 24.15
CA ILE A 580 -4.81 8.01 23.49
C ILE A 580 -4.19 9.00 22.50
N ALA A 581 -3.23 9.82 22.93
CA ALA A 581 -2.55 10.77 22.05
C ALA A 581 -1.86 10.07 20.86
N ASP A 582 -1.18 8.94 21.10
CA ASP A 582 -0.52 8.15 20.06
C ASP A 582 -1.53 7.56 19.07
N CYS A 583 -2.67 7.04 19.54
CA CYS A 583 -3.71 6.48 18.68
C CYS A 583 -4.45 7.56 17.88
N THR A 584 -4.68 8.74 18.45
CA THR A 584 -5.20 9.90 17.71
C THR A 584 -4.23 10.29 16.59
N ARG A 585 -2.94 10.38 16.91
CA ARG A 585 -1.88 10.66 15.90
C ARG A 585 -1.72 9.57 14.87
N LEU A 586 -2.14 8.32 15.13
CA LEU A 586 -2.11 7.23 14.15
C LEU A 586 -3.36 7.18 13.26
N GLY A 587 -4.30 8.10 13.44
CA GLY A 587 -5.57 8.12 12.71
C GLY A 587 -6.51 6.98 13.12
N LEU A 588 -6.44 6.54 14.38
CA LEU A 588 -7.33 5.50 14.93
C LEU A 588 -8.51 6.09 15.72
N MET A 589 -8.42 7.36 16.09
CA MET A 589 -9.41 8.07 16.90
C MET A 589 -9.68 9.46 16.33
N GLY A 590 -10.81 10.05 16.69
CA GLY A 590 -11.23 11.35 16.18
C GLY A 590 -12.68 11.67 16.49
#